data_AF-A0A9E6VXV8-F1
#
_entry.id   AF-A0A9E6VXV8-F1
#
_cell.length_a   1.000
_cell.length_b   1.000
_cell.length_c   1.000
_cell.angle_alpha   90.00
_cell.angle_beta   90.00
_cell.angle_gamma   90.00
#
_symmetry.space_group_name_H-M   'P 1'
#
loop_
_entity.id
_entity.type
_entity.pdbx_description
1 polymer ?
#
loop_
_entity_poly.entity_id
_entity_poly.type
_entity_poly.pdbx_seq_one_letter_code
_entity_poly.pdbx_strand_id
1 'polypeptide(L)'
;MNKALFIRNALLASLFLAPAITVHASEIDIVGLKLGMSVEEAEKLIQTYNPELKLGRTQYYMNYTDGVKKLRTDDYVRMVTTAPHRVDSFLVTFAAPPDKPEVLAFQRIQRIRDAPVKRAVYLDALTDKYGAPSLQVTDPRSNFMFIQWYLGEGKVNCQPPRVQPGPRVGVDVSLQRSIVREIRNNDGSMKLPEAKSIEDCAVVLEYRLEGDPVVRAAGSVVNVEAAAKNELNVAAWMEDLTRKAQEDLAKKSGTAKPKI
;
A
#
# COMPACT_ATOMS: atom_id res chain seq x y z
N MET A 1 -65.39 44.32 18.21
CA MET A 1 -64.27 43.96 19.10
C MET A 1 -64.14 42.45 19.12
N ASN A 2 -63.05 41.90 18.53
CA ASN A 2 -62.31 40.74 19.03
C ASN A 2 -61.14 40.46 18.08
N LYS A 3 -59.93 40.60 18.63
CA LYS A 3 -58.65 40.30 17.99
C LYS A 3 -58.39 38.80 18.16
N ALA A 4 -58.01 38.10 17.10
CA ALA A 4 -57.38 36.78 17.21
C ALA A 4 -56.08 36.78 16.40
N LEU A 5 -55.01 36.63 17.16
CA LEU A 5 -53.59 36.68 16.82
C LEU A 5 -53.18 35.29 16.30
N PHE A 6 -52.77 35.16 15.04
CA PHE A 6 -52.14 33.92 14.55
C PHE A 6 -50.62 34.10 14.50
N ILE A 7 -49.95 33.55 15.52
CA ILE A 7 -48.50 33.46 15.60
C ILE A 7 -48.02 32.32 14.70
N ARG A 8 -47.05 32.65 13.85
CA ARG A 8 -46.30 31.76 12.96
C ARG A 8 -45.43 30.80 13.76
N ASN A 9 -45.56 29.49 13.53
CA ASN A 9 -44.56 28.50 13.93
C ASN A 9 -43.70 28.15 12.71
N ALA A 10 -42.50 28.73 12.63
CA ALA A 10 -41.46 28.29 11.71
C ALA A 10 -40.62 27.23 12.42
N LEU A 11 -40.76 25.97 12.01
CA LEU A 11 -39.87 24.89 12.42
C LEU A 11 -38.52 25.08 11.69
N LEU A 12 -37.51 25.60 12.38
CA LEU A 12 -36.13 25.57 11.92
C LEU A 12 -35.58 24.16 12.16
N ALA A 13 -35.55 23.35 11.10
CA ALA A 13 -34.80 22.09 11.10
C ALA A 13 -33.30 22.42 11.01
N SER A 14 -32.61 22.36 12.15
CA SER A 14 -31.16 22.44 12.20
C SER A 14 -30.56 21.18 11.55
N LEU A 15 -30.06 21.31 10.32
CA LEU A 15 -29.13 20.33 9.74
C LEU A 15 -27.84 20.34 10.57
N PHE A 16 -27.67 19.37 11.46
CA PHE A 16 -26.35 19.03 11.98
C PHE A 16 -25.56 18.36 10.85
N LEU A 17 -24.78 19.16 10.12
CA LEU A 17 -23.68 18.65 9.29
C LEU A 17 -22.62 18.10 10.25
N ALA A 18 -22.66 16.80 10.50
CA ALA A 18 -21.54 16.13 11.14
C ALA A 18 -20.30 16.33 10.26
N PRO A 19 -19.16 16.80 10.81
CA PRO A 19 -17.95 16.93 10.02
C PRO A 19 -17.55 15.54 9.52
N ALA A 20 -17.33 15.42 8.21
CA ALA A 20 -16.79 14.20 7.62
C ALA A 20 -15.38 13.98 8.19
N ILE A 21 -15.22 12.91 8.99
CA ILE A 21 -13.90 12.48 9.45
C ILE A 21 -13.10 12.08 8.20
N THR A 22 -12.13 12.91 7.84
CA THR A 22 -11.18 12.58 6.78
C THR A 22 -9.93 12.05 7.47
N VAL A 23 -9.68 10.75 7.34
CA VAL A 23 -8.49 10.13 7.96
C VAL A 23 -7.25 10.50 7.18
N HIS A 24 -6.20 10.95 7.88
CA HIS A 24 -4.93 11.26 7.24
C HIS A 24 -4.14 9.99 6.94
N ALA A 25 -3.35 10.02 5.86
CA ALA A 25 -2.56 8.85 5.43
C ALA A 25 -1.61 8.29 6.52
N SER A 26 -1.11 9.15 7.41
CA SER A 26 -0.26 8.78 8.56
C SER A 26 -1.01 8.07 9.69
N GLU A 27 -2.34 8.13 9.70
CA GLU A 27 -3.18 7.56 10.76
C GLU A 27 -3.69 6.16 10.41
N ILE A 28 -3.49 5.72 9.16
CA ILE A 28 -3.96 4.42 8.71
C ILE A 28 -3.19 3.30 9.38
N ASP A 29 -3.95 2.45 10.07
CA ASP A 29 -3.48 1.17 10.56
C ASP A 29 -4.43 0.03 10.16
N ILE A 30 -3.89 -1.17 10.03
CA ILE A 30 -4.66 -2.41 10.12
C ILE A 30 -4.12 -3.19 11.32
N VAL A 31 -4.95 -3.34 12.35
CA VAL A 31 -4.59 -3.95 13.65
C VAL A 31 -3.31 -3.38 14.26
N GLY A 32 -3.11 -2.07 14.08
CA GLY A 32 -1.94 -1.33 14.55
C GLY A 32 -0.74 -1.31 13.60
N LEU A 33 -0.71 -2.14 12.54
CA LEU A 33 0.34 -2.11 11.53
C LEU A 33 0.23 -0.84 10.67
N LYS A 34 1.31 -0.08 10.52
CA LYS A 34 1.34 1.22 9.85
C LYS A 34 2.47 1.32 8.83
N LEU A 35 2.32 2.24 7.88
CA LEU A 35 3.39 2.69 6.99
C LEU A 35 4.54 3.31 7.82
N GLY A 36 5.78 3.19 7.33
CA GLY A 36 6.95 3.77 7.98
C GLY A 36 7.52 3.01 9.18
N MET A 37 6.84 1.95 9.66
CA MET A 37 7.38 1.09 10.72
C MET A 37 8.69 0.43 10.27
N SER A 38 9.61 0.20 11.22
CA SER A 38 10.79 -0.63 10.96
C SER A 38 10.41 -2.11 10.83
N VAL A 39 11.36 -2.93 10.35
CA VAL A 39 11.21 -4.40 10.32
C VAL A 39 10.87 -4.95 11.70
N GLU A 40 11.63 -4.54 12.72
CA GLU A 40 11.49 -5.01 14.10
C GLU A 40 10.16 -4.58 14.71
N GLU A 41 9.71 -3.36 14.44
CA GLU A 41 8.42 -2.84 14.91
C GLU A 41 7.25 -3.64 14.32
N ALA A 42 7.27 -3.88 13.00
CA ALA A 42 6.25 -4.65 12.32
C ALA A 42 6.19 -6.11 12.82
N GLU A 43 7.35 -6.75 12.99
CA GLU A 43 7.43 -8.13 13.50
C GLU A 43 6.93 -8.24 14.93
N LYS A 44 7.36 -7.33 15.81
CA LYS A 44 6.91 -7.27 17.21
C LYS A 44 5.40 -7.06 17.29
N LEU A 45 4.85 -6.20 16.43
CA LEU A 45 3.43 -5.96 16.36
C LEU A 45 2.66 -7.22 15.93
N ILE A 46 3.10 -7.91 14.88
CA ILE A 46 2.45 -9.14 14.42
C ILE A 46 2.49 -10.23 15.50
N GLN A 47 3.62 -10.39 16.19
CA GLN A 47 3.75 -11.35 17.29
C GLN A 47 2.90 -10.99 18.50
N THR A 48 2.76 -9.70 18.82
CA THR A 48 1.89 -9.22 19.90
C THR A 48 0.41 -9.42 19.56
N TYR A 49 0.05 -9.21 18.29
CA TYR A 49 -1.31 -9.43 17.80
C TYR A 49 -1.71 -10.91 17.89
N ASN A 50 -0.84 -11.82 17.46
CA ASN A 50 -1.07 -13.26 17.61
C ASN A 50 0.28 -14.03 17.68
N PRO A 51 0.67 -14.52 18.88
CA PRO A 51 1.93 -15.24 19.08
C PRO A 51 2.04 -16.57 18.34
N GLU A 52 0.93 -17.15 17.89
CA GLU A 52 0.93 -18.42 17.14
C GLU A 52 1.33 -18.24 15.68
N LEU A 53 1.34 -17.01 15.17
CA LEU A 53 1.73 -16.70 13.81
C LEU A 53 3.23 -16.87 13.61
N LYS A 54 3.60 -17.85 12.79
CA LYS A 54 5.00 -18.05 12.39
C LYS A 54 5.42 -17.01 11.37
N LEU A 55 6.33 -16.12 11.78
CA LEU A 55 6.97 -15.15 10.90
C LEU A 55 7.95 -15.84 9.94
N GLY A 56 7.95 -15.38 8.70
CA GLY A 56 8.94 -15.69 7.67
C GLY A 56 9.51 -14.41 7.10
N ARG A 57 10.84 -14.31 7.06
CA ARG A 57 11.55 -13.19 6.42
C ARG A 57 11.96 -13.60 5.00
N THR A 58 11.66 -12.74 4.03
CA THR A 58 12.25 -12.82 2.70
C THR A 58 13.44 -11.88 2.65
N GLN A 59 14.64 -12.45 2.71
CA GLN A 59 15.87 -11.72 2.45
C GLN A 59 16.11 -11.62 0.94
N TYR A 60 16.70 -10.51 0.50
CA TYR A 60 17.02 -10.27 -0.90
C TYR A 60 18.35 -9.53 -1.03
N TYR A 61 18.93 -9.62 -2.22
CA TYR A 61 20.11 -8.87 -2.64
C TYR A 61 20.00 -8.54 -4.12
N MET A 62 20.76 -7.54 -4.58
CA MET A 62 20.78 -7.15 -5.97
C MET A 62 22.16 -7.43 -6.58
N ASN A 63 22.19 -7.81 -7.85
CA ASN A 63 23.42 -8.09 -8.57
C ASN A 63 23.80 -6.89 -9.45
N TYR A 64 25.09 -6.63 -9.57
CA TYR A 64 25.67 -5.63 -10.47
C TYR A 64 26.99 -6.15 -11.04
N THR A 65 27.69 -5.38 -11.87
CA THR A 65 28.93 -5.83 -12.51
C THR A 65 29.95 -4.70 -12.63
N ASP A 66 31.23 -5.06 -12.59
CA ASP A 66 32.34 -4.17 -12.97
C ASP A 66 32.70 -4.29 -14.48
N GLY A 67 31.90 -5.03 -15.26
CA GLY A 67 32.15 -5.36 -16.67
C GLY A 67 32.89 -6.69 -16.89
N VAL A 68 33.44 -7.29 -15.84
CA VAL A 68 34.18 -8.58 -15.90
C VAL A 68 33.60 -9.59 -14.92
N LYS A 69 33.40 -9.17 -13.67
CA LYS A 69 32.87 -9.96 -12.56
C LYS A 69 31.43 -9.54 -12.24
N LYS A 70 30.68 -10.52 -11.75
CA LYS A 70 29.39 -10.28 -11.11
C LYS A 70 29.63 -9.97 -9.63
N LEU A 71 29.02 -8.91 -9.17
CA LEU A 71 29.06 -8.41 -7.79
C LEU A 71 27.64 -8.44 -7.23
N ARG A 72 27.51 -8.40 -5.91
CA ARG A 72 26.22 -8.35 -5.23
C ARG A 72 26.23 -7.35 -4.09
N THR A 73 25.08 -6.76 -3.79
CA THR A 73 24.87 -5.94 -2.60
C THR A 73 24.84 -6.81 -1.34
N ASP A 74 24.84 -6.17 -0.18
CA ASP A 74 24.48 -6.82 1.08
C ASP A 74 23.03 -7.29 1.07
N ASP A 75 22.74 -8.29 1.90
CA ASP A 75 21.39 -8.83 2.06
C ASP A 75 20.53 -7.85 2.88
N TYR A 76 19.27 -7.68 2.48
CA TYR A 76 18.29 -6.86 3.19
C TYR A 76 16.95 -7.59 3.31
N VAL A 77 16.12 -7.18 4.28
CA VAL A 77 14.77 -7.73 4.44
C VAL A 77 13.83 -7.03 3.46
N ARG A 78 13.34 -7.78 2.47
CA ARG A 78 12.36 -7.26 1.50
C ARG A 78 10.94 -7.37 2.02
N MET A 79 10.62 -8.52 2.63
CA MET A 79 9.27 -8.79 3.13
C MET A 79 9.30 -9.57 4.43
N VAL A 80 8.30 -9.33 5.26
CA VAL A 80 7.89 -10.19 6.37
C VAL A 80 6.52 -10.77 6.02
N THR A 81 6.39 -12.08 6.13
CA THR A 81 5.13 -12.78 5.88
C THR A 81 4.82 -13.68 7.06
N THR A 82 3.56 -14.05 7.22
CA THR A 82 3.19 -15.17 8.08
C THR A 82 2.73 -16.32 7.21
N ALA A 83 3.06 -17.56 7.59
CA ALA A 83 2.44 -18.72 6.96
C ALA A 83 0.90 -18.60 7.03
N PRO A 84 0.14 -19.08 6.04
CA PRO A 84 -1.32 -19.03 6.08
C PRO A 84 -1.84 -19.72 7.35
N HIS A 85 -2.25 -18.92 8.34
CA HIS A 85 -2.87 -19.45 9.54
C HIS A 85 -4.36 -19.67 9.30
N ARG A 86 -4.99 -20.43 10.19
CA ARG A 86 -6.43 -20.73 10.10
C ARG A 86 -7.29 -19.46 10.14
N VAL A 87 -6.80 -18.43 10.83
CA VAL A 87 -7.55 -17.20 11.14
C VAL A 87 -6.98 -15.97 10.44
N ASP A 88 -5.67 -15.73 10.50
CA ASP A 88 -5.06 -14.51 9.98
C ASP A 88 -3.77 -14.80 9.20
N SER A 89 -3.44 -13.94 8.25
CA SER A 89 -2.10 -13.89 7.67
C SER A 89 -1.71 -12.47 7.29
N PHE A 90 -0.42 -12.18 7.40
CA PHE A 90 0.19 -10.90 7.09
C PHE A 90 1.21 -11.02 5.95
N LEU A 91 1.30 -9.97 5.16
CA LEU A 91 2.40 -9.67 4.24
C LEU A 91 2.77 -8.21 4.46
N VAL A 92 4.04 -7.95 4.71
CA VAL A 92 4.59 -6.61 4.92
C VAL A 92 5.80 -6.46 4.02
N THR A 93 5.83 -5.38 3.23
CA THR A 93 6.90 -5.09 2.28
C THR A 93 7.62 -3.82 2.70
N PHE A 94 8.95 -3.88 2.69
CA PHE A 94 9.84 -2.82 3.14
C PHE A 94 10.54 -2.16 1.97
N ALA A 95 10.95 -0.91 2.16
CA ALA A 95 11.83 -0.21 1.23
C ALA A 95 13.16 -0.95 1.08
N ALA A 96 13.63 -1.03 -0.16
CA ALA A 96 14.94 -1.59 -0.47
C ALA A 96 16.05 -0.54 -0.31
N PRO A 97 17.31 -0.94 -0.08
CA PRO A 97 18.44 -0.02 -0.13
C PRO A 97 18.50 0.73 -1.48
N PRO A 98 18.86 2.02 -1.50
CA PRO A 98 19.62 2.72 -0.46
C PRO A 98 18.77 3.32 0.68
N ASP A 99 17.44 3.24 0.59
CA ASP A 99 16.56 3.80 1.62
C ASP A 99 16.56 2.92 2.88
N LYS A 100 16.10 3.48 4.01
CA LYS A 100 15.93 2.72 5.25
C LYS A 100 14.83 1.67 5.08
N PRO A 101 14.95 0.47 5.67
CA PRO A 101 13.98 -0.62 5.52
C PRO A 101 12.71 -0.36 6.35
N GLU A 102 11.88 0.55 5.85
CA GLU A 102 10.61 0.97 6.45
C GLU A 102 9.42 0.41 5.64
N VAL A 103 8.28 0.18 6.30
CA VAL A 103 7.08 -0.37 5.65
C VAL A 103 6.55 0.57 4.56
N LEU A 104 6.52 0.07 3.32
CA LEU A 104 5.92 0.74 2.16
C LEU A 104 4.52 0.23 1.84
N ALA A 105 4.27 -1.04 2.15
CA ALA A 105 3.03 -1.72 1.84
C ALA A 105 2.79 -2.87 2.80
N PHE A 106 1.51 -3.18 3.07
CA PHE A 106 1.15 -4.35 3.86
C PHE A 106 -0.26 -4.82 3.59
N GLN A 107 -0.51 -6.08 3.91
CA GLN A 107 -1.81 -6.71 3.86
C GLN A 107 -2.03 -7.58 5.10
N ARG A 108 -3.27 -7.55 5.59
CA ARG A 108 -3.83 -8.58 6.47
C ARG A 108 -4.95 -9.29 5.75
N ILE A 109 -4.91 -10.62 5.73
CA ILE A 109 -6.04 -11.47 5.33
C ILE A 109 -6.60 -12.12 6.58
N GLN A 110 -7.86 -11.85 6.85
CA GLN A 110 -8.64 -12.46 7.92
C GLN A 110 -9.63 -13.48 7.33
N ARG A 111 -9.66 -14.68 7.89
CA ARG A 111 -10.69 -15.70 7.65
C ARG A 111 -11.63 -15.72 8.86
N ILE A 112 -12.90 -15.40 8.61
CA ILE A 112 -13.94 -15.29 9.64
C ILE A 112 -14.76 -16.57 9.60
N ARG A 113 -14.44 -17.50 10.51
CA ARG A 113 -15.15 -18.79 10.61
C ARG A 113 -16.23 -18.74 11.67
N ASP A 114 -15.91 -18.11 12.80
CA ASP A 114 -16.80 -18.01 13.94
C ASP A 114 -17.57 -16.68 13.84
N ALA A 115 -18.90 -16.76 13.90
CA ALA A 115 -19.80 -15.61 13.87
C ALA A 115 -19.57 -14.61 12.70
N PRO A 116 -19.68 -15.06 11.43
CA PRO A 116 -19.52 -14.15 10.30
C PRO A 116 -20.61 -13.06 10.33
N VAL A 117 -20.19 -11.81 10.15
CA VAL A 117 -21.09 -10.66 10.19
C VAL A 117 -21.61 -10.32 8.79
N LYS A 118 -22.80 -9.73 8.71
CA LYS A 118 -23.33 -9.23 7.43
C LYS A 118 -22.37 -8.21 6.83
N ARG A 119 -22.28 -8.18 5.50
CA ARG A 119 -21.37 -7.28 4.79
C ARG A 119 -21.64 -5.81 5.08
N ALA A 120 -22.91 -5.42 5.19
CA ALA A 120 -23.29 -4.05 5.55
C ALA A 120 -22.69 -3.64 6.92
N VAL A 121 -22.78 -4.51 7.92
CA VAL A 121 -22.21 -4.25 9.26
C VAL A 121 -20.68 -4.11 9.21
N TYR A 122 -20.00 -4.91 8.37
CA TYR A 122 -18.55 -4.78 8.18
C TYR A 122 -18.20 -3.47 7.49
N LEU A 123 -18.96 -3.06 6.47
CA LEU A 123 -18.78 -1.79 5.77
C LEU A 123 -19.00 -0.60 6.70
N ASP A 124 -20.02 -0.65 7.56
CA ASP A 124 -20.29 0.39 8.55
C ASP A 124 -19.09 0.55 9.49
N ALA A 125 -18.57 -0.55 10.03
CA ALA A 125 -17.38 -0.53 10.90
C ALA A 125 -16.12 0.02 10.18
N LEU A 126 -15.94 -0.27 8.89
CA LEU A 126 -14.85 0.31 8.10
C LEU A 126 -15.06 1.81 7.87
N THR A 127 -16.31 2.23 7.62
CA THR A 127 -16.66 3.63 7.40
C THR A 127 -16.50 4.45 8.67
N ASP A 128 -16.87 3.90 9.83
CA ASP A 128 -16.64 4.51 11.14
C ASP A 128 -15.14 4.70 11.42
N LYS A 129 -14.30 3.73 11.00
CA LYS A 129 -12.86 3.79 11.23
C LYS A 129 -12.12 4.71 10.25
N TYR A 130 -12.46 4.66 8.96
CA TYR A 130 -11.67 5.28 7.90
C TYR A 130 -12.39 6.45 7.19
N GLY A 131 -13.64 6.74 7.57
CA GLY A 131 -14.49 7.70 6.86
C GLY A 131 -15.12 7.10 5.60
N ALA A 132 -15.80 7.95 4.83
CA ALA A 132 -16.48 7.53 3.60
C ALA A 132 -15.45 7.04 2.55
N PRO A 133 -15.70 5.91 1.87
CA PRO A 133 -14.80 5.40 0.85
C PRO A 133 -14.82 6.25 -0.43
N SER A 134 -13.66 6.37 -1.08
CA SER A 134 -13.53 6.99 -2.40
C SER A 134 -14.12 6.12 -3.51
N LEU A 135 -14.12 4.80 -3.32
CA LEU A 135 -14.72 3.83 -4.23
C LEU A 135 -15.35 2.69 -3.46
N GLN A 136 -16.58 2.32 -3.82
CA GLN A 136 -17.25 1.12 -3.33
C GLN A 136 -17.89 0.41 -4.52
N VAL A 137 -17.50 -0.85 -4.75
CA VAL A 137 -18.12 -1.66 -5.81
C VAL A 137 -18.34 -3.09 -5.34
N THR A 138 -19.55 -3.59 -5.55
CA THR A 138 -19.89 -5.00 -5.40
C THR A 138 -19.88 -5.66 -6.78
N ASP A 139 -19.16 -6.77 -6.92
CA ASP A 139 -19.24 -7.60 -8.11
C ASP A 139 -20.37 -8.63 -7.92
N PRO A 140 -21.49 -8.49 -8.68
CA PRO A 140 -22.64 -9.37 -8.52
C PRO A 140 -22.35 -10.83 -8.93
N ARG A 141 -21.28 -11.08 -9.71
CA ARG A 141 -20.93 -12.44 -10.18
C ARG A 141 -20.05 -13.21 -9.21
N SER A 142 -19.26 -12.51 -8.41
CA SER A 142 -18.20 -13.12 -7.60
C SER A 142 -18.40 -12.95 -6.10
N ASN A 143 -19.52 -12.34 -5.68
CA ASN A 143 -19.89 -12.11 -4.28
C ASN A 143 -18.79 -11.40 -3.46
N PHE A 144 -17.99 -10.57 -4.14
CA PHE A 144 -16.97 -9.71 -3.56
C PHE A 144 -17.46 -8.27 -3.48
N MET A 145 -17.07 -7.57 -2.43
CA MET A 145 -17.12 -6.11 -2.36
C MET A 145 -15.71 -5.56 -2.24
N PHE A 146 -15.41 -4.58 -3.07
CA PHE A 146 -14.17 -3.81 -3.06
C PHE A 146 -14.49 -2.42 -2.53
N ILE A 147 -13.72 -1.97 -1.55
CA ILE A 147 -13.86 -0.68 -0.90
C ILE A 147 -12.47 -0.05 -0.89
N GLN A 148 -12.34 1.18 -1.38
CA GLN A 148 -11.05 1.88 -1.41
C GLN A 148 -11.16 3.29 -0.85
N TRP A 149 -10.09 3.72 -0.19
CA TRP A 149 -9.84 5.09 0.23
C TRP A 149 -8.57 5.60 -0.43
N TYR A 150 -8.64 6.80 -0.99
CA TYR A 150 -7.51 7.52 -1.54
C TYR A 150 -7.15 8.63 -0.57
N LEU A 151 -5.98 8.50 0.03
CA LEU A 151 -5.61 9.24 1.22
C LEU A 151 -4.46 10.21 0.94
N GLY A 152 -4.58 11.38 1.57
CA GLY A 152 -3.69 12.52 1.37
C GLY A 152 -4.46 13.67 0.71
N GLU A 153 -4.38 14.85 1.32
CA GLU A 153 -5.10 16.03 0.84
C GLU A 153 -4.62 16.40 -0.57
N GLY A 154 -5.57 16.56 -1.50
CA GLY A 154 -5.29 16.87 -2.90
C GLY A 154 -4.63 15.76 -3.71
N LYS A 155 -4.38 14.58 -3.12
CA LYS A 155 -3.74 13.45 -3.81
C LYS A 155 -4.77 12.66 -4.62
N VAL A 156 -4.30 12.00 -5.69
CA VAL A 156 -5.11 11.20 -6.61
C VAL A 156 -4.68 9.74 -6.63
N ASN A 157 -5.59 8.82 -6.96
CA ASN A 157 -5.22 7.42 -7.13
C ASN A 157 -4.49 7.19 -8.46
N CYS A 158 -3.16 7.21 -8.43
CA CYS A 158 -2.31 6.92 -9.58
C CYS A 158 -2.38 5.45 -10.09
N GLN A 159 -2.98 4.55 -9.32
CA GLN A 159 -3.23 3.15 -9.69
C GLN A 159 -4.75 2.89 -9.72
N PRO A 160 -5.50 3.52 -10.65
CA PRO A 160 -6.94 3.38 -10.67
C PRO A 160 -7.31 1.90 -10.84
N PRO A 161 -8.24 1.37 -10.01
CA PRO A 161 -8.70 0.01 -10.19
C PRO A 161 -9.31 -0.12 -11.58
N ARG A 162 -8.94 -1.15 -12.33
CA ARG A 162 -9.58 -1.43 -13.63
C ARG A 162 -11.03 -1.83 -13.38
N VAL A 163 -11.94 -0.88 -13.56
CA VAL A 163 -13.39 -1.14 -13.45
C VAL A 163 -13.86 -1.68 -14.80
N GLN A 164 -14.33 -2.94 -14.80
CA GLN A 164 -15.06 -3.68 -15.86
C GLN A 164 -14.22 -4.46 -16.91
N PRO A 165 -14.90 -5.32 -17.68
CA PRO A 165 -14.98 -6.76 -17.42
C PRO A 165 -13.59 -7.41 -17.42
N GLY A 166 -13.20 -8.01 -16.30
CA GLY A 166 -11.90 -8.66 -16.14
C GLY A 166 -11.53 -8.79 -14.67
N PRO A 167 -10.52 -9.61 -14.32
CA PRO A 167 -10.07 -9.73 -12.94
C PRO A 167 -9.53 -8.38 -12.48
N ARG A 168 -10.21 -7.77 -11.49
CA ARG A 168 -9.64 -6.64 -10.76
C ARG A 168 -8.35 -7.11 -10.11
N VAL A 169 -7.24 -6.54 -10.54
CA VAL A 169 -5.99 -6.69 -9.83
C VAL A 169 -6.10 -5.74 -8.64
N GLY A 170 -6.30 -6.31 -7.44
CA GLY A 170 -6.27 -5.55 -6.20
C GLY A 170 -4.92 -4.87 -6.00
N VAL A 171 -4.80 -4.09 -4.93
CA VAL A 171 -3.57 -3.38 -4.61
C VAL A 171 -2.40 -4.38 -4.42
N ASP A 172 -1.31 -4.20 -5.18
CA ASP A 172 -0.13 -5.08 -5.11
C ASP A 172 0.77 -4.70 -3.93
N VAL A 173 0.51 -5.35 -2.79
CA VAL A 173 1.29 -5.14 -1.57
C VAL A 173 2.66 -5.80 -1.59
N SER A 174 2.94 -6.67 -2.57
CA SER A 174 4.24 -7.36 -2.68
C SER A 174 5.31 -6.50 -3.34
N LEU A 175 4.86 -5.45 -4.07
CA LEU A 175 5.71 -4.57 -4.87
C LEU A 175 6.69 -5.37 -5.74
N GLN A 176 6.23 -6.51 -6.27
CA GLN A 176 7.02 -7.31 -7.21
C GLN A 176 6.94 -6.76 -8.62
N ARG A 177 5.84 -6.08 -8.94
CA ARG A 177 5.69 -5.32 -10.16
C ARG A 177 6.22 -3.92 -9.95
N SER A 178 6.83 -3.39 -11.00
CA SER A 178 7.34 -2.01 -11.02
C SER A 178 6.18 -1.04 -10.88
N ILE A 179 6.13 -0.33 -9.75
CA ILE A 179 5.10 0.68 -9.49
C ILE A 179 5.32 1.90 -10.38
N VAL A 180 6.59 2.22 -10.69
CA VAL A 180 6.94 3.28 -11.65
C VAL A 180 6.34 2.98 -13.02
N ARG A 181 6.47 1.74 -13.52
CA ARG A 181 5.86 1.34 -14.81
C ARG A 181 4.35 1.23 -14.75
N GLU A 182 3.76 1.07 -13.57
CA GLU A 182 2.31 1.11 -13.41
C GLU A 182 1.78 2.54 -13.53
N ILE A 183 2.46 3.53 -12.94
CA ILE A 183 1.97 4.92 -12.83
C ILE A 183 2.55 5.90 -13.87
N ARG A 184 3.67 5.58 -14.54
CA ARG A 184 4.31 6.41 -15.58
C ARG A 184 4.33 5.75 -16.96
N ASN A 185 4.24 6.58 -18.00
CA ASN A 185 4.54 6.22 -19.37
C ASN A 185 6.07 6.05 -19.57
N ASN A 186 6.46 5.48 -20.71
CA ASN A 186 7.88 5.26 -21.04
C ASN A 186 8.67 6.57 -21.21
N ASP A 187 8.00 7.69 -21.49
CA ASP A 187 8.60 9.03 -21.59
C ASP A 187 8.76 9.73 -20.22
N GLY A 188 8.38 9.05 -19.13
CA GLY A 188 8.45 9.56 -17.77
C GLY A 188 7.23 10.38 -17.33
N SER A 189 6.28 10.69 -18.23
CA SER A 189 5.03 11.36 -17.87
C SER A 189 4.12 10.47 -17.03
N MET A 190 3.29 11.06 -16.19
CA MET A 190 2.27 10.30 -15.43
C MET A 190 1.20 9.76 -16.38
N LYS A 191 0.75 8.52 -16.16
CA LYS A 191 -0.34 7.93 -16.95
C LYS A 191 -1.69 8.55 -16.66
N LEU A 192 -1.89 8.95 -15.41
CA LEU A 192 -3.11 9.61 -14.96
C LEU A 192 -2.93 11.13 -15.19
N PRO A 193 -3.72 11.78 -16.07
CA PRO A 193 -3.57 13.20 -16.38
C PRO A 193 -3.69 14.13 -15.17
N GLU A 194 -4.44 13.72 -14.15
CA GLU A 194 -4.66 14.46 -12.91
C GLU A 194 -3.41 14.48 -12.00
N ALA A 195 -2.49 13.51 -12.17
CA ALA A 195 -1.20 13.51 -11.48
C ALA A 195 -0.14 14.16 -12.37
N LYS A 196 0.55 15.18 -11.87
CA LYS A 196 1.68 15.83 -12.55
C LYS A 196 3.00 15.16 -12.19
N SER A 197 3.11 14.60 -10.99
CA SER A 197 4.27 13.85 -10.53
C SER A 197 3.88 12.71 -9.59
N ILE A 198 4.89 11.96 -9.11
CA ILE A 198 4.67 10.84 -8.17
C ILE A 198 4.21 11.33 -6.80
N GLU A 199 4.53 12.57 -6.46
CA GLU A 199 4.04 13.27 -5.28
C GLU A 199 2.54 13.51 -5.32
N ASP A 200 1.88 13.44 -6.47
CA ASP A 200 0.42 13.59 -6.51
C ASP A 200 -0.30 12.28 -6.15
N CYS A 201 0.44 11.18 -5.98
CA CYS A 201 -0.15 9.87 -5.74
C CYS A 201 -0.58 9.67 -4.28
N ALA A 202 -1.84 9.29 -4.10
CA ALA A 202 -2.43 8.98 -2.81
C ALA A 202 -1.86 7.69 -2.21
N VAL A 203 -1.91 7.60 -0.88
CA VAL A 203 -1.87 6.29 -0.22
C VAL A 203 -3.20 5.60 -0.51
N VAL A 204 -3.14 4.31 -0.88
CA VAL A 204 -4.34 3.53 -1.19
C VAL A 204 -4.56 2.51 -0.08
N LEU A 205 -5.70 2.63 0.60
CA LEU A 205 -6.25 1.58 1.45
C LEU A 205 -7.35 0.85 0.66
N GLU A 206 -7.26 -0.47 0.58
CA GLU A 206 -8.26 -1.32 -0.04
C GLU A 206 -8.75 -2.38 0.96
N TYR A 207 -10.07 -2.54 1.07
CA TYR A 207 -10.69 -3.71 1.66
C TYR A 207 -11.41 -4.53 0.59
N ARG A 208 -11.15 -5.84 0.58
CA ARG A 208 -11.90 -6.84 -0.16
C ARG A 208 -12.67 -7.72 0.80
N LEU A 209 -13.99 -7.66 0.74
CA LEU A 209 -14.91 -8.47 1.54
C LEU A 209 -15.48 -9.60 0.66
N GLU A 210 -15.38 -10.83 1.13
CA GLU A 210 -15.85 -12.04 0.46
C GLU A 210 -17.03 -12.64 1.25
N GLY A 211 -18.15 -12.84 0.56
CA GLY A 211 -19.36 -13.40 1.16
C GLY A 211 -20.31 -12.35 1.74
N ASP A 212 -21.55 -12.78 2.00
CA ASP A 212 -22.53 -12.11 2.86
C ASP A 212 -23.36 -13.19 3.57
N PRO A 213 -23.06 -13.53 4.84
CA PRO A 213 -22.13 -12.84 5.73
C PRO A 213 -20.65 -13.01 5.31
N VAL A 214 -19.79 -12.08 5.75
CA VAL A 214 -18.37 -12.00 5.36
C VAL A 214 -17.60 -13.17 5.99
N VAL A 215 -17.04 -14.03 5.14
CA VAL A 215 -16.22 -15.18 5.55
C VAL A 215 -14.73 -14.93 5.39
N ARG A 216 -14.36 -13.91 4.62
CA ARG A 216 -12.99 -13.47 4.46
C ARG A 216 -12.94 -11.98 4.17
N ALA A 217 -12.02 -11.29 4.85
CA ALA A 217 -11.70 -9.90 4.63
C ALA A 217 -10.21 -9.75 4.37
N ALA A 218 -9.83 -8.99 3.36
CA ALA A 218 -8.44 -8.62 3.12
C ALA A 218 -8.33 -7.10 3.12
N GLY A 219 -7.53 -6.56 4.04
CA GLY A 219 -7.18 -5.15 4.07
C GLY A 219 -5.75 -4.98 3.56
N SER A 220 -5.55 -4.11 2.57
CA SER A 220 -4.28 -3.84 1.90
C SER A 220 -3.99 -2.34 1.94
N VAL A 221 -2.76 -1.95 2.25
CA VAL A 221 -2.29 -0.57 2.22
C VAL A 221 -1.02 -0.48 1.38
N VAL A 222 -0.95 0.51 0.49
CA VAL A 222 0.27 0.85 -0.27
C VAL A 222 0.49 2.36 -0.26
N ASN A 223 1.71 2.77 0.08
CA ASN A 223 2.19 4.12 -0.16
C ASN A 223 2.77 4.23 -1.57
N VAL A 224 1.95 4.65 -2.54
CA VAL A 224 2.31 4.69 -3.96
C VAL A 224 3.48 5.64 -4.22
N GLU A 225 3.45 6.82 -3.60
CA GLU A 225 4.53 7.81 -3.70
C GLU A 225 5.86 7.24 -3.18
N ALA A 226 5.87 6.72 -1.95
CA ALA A 226 7.09 6.22 -1.32
C ALA A 226 7.64 4.98 -2.05
N ALA A 227 6.76 4.08 -2.49
CA ALA A 227 7.18 2.91 -3.27
C ALA A 227 7.79 3.29 -4.62
N ALA A 228 7.21 4.28 -5.32
CA ALA A 228 7.77 4.77 -6.58
C ALA A 228 9.12 5.48 -6.38
N LYS A 229 9.25 6.28 -5.31
CA LYS A 229 10.53 6.90 -4.93
C LYS A 229 11.59 5.86 -4.62
N ASN A 230 11.25 4.84 -3.83
CA ASN A 230 12.18 3.77 -3.50
C ASN A 230 12.67 3.03 -4.76
N GLU A 231 11.77 2.70 -5.69
CA GLU A 231 12.15 2.05 -6.95
C GLU A 231 13.12 2.91 -7.78
N LEU A 232 12.87 4.22 -7.88
CA LEU A 232 13.76 5.15 -8.58
C LEU A 232 15.13 5.30 -7.88
N ASN A 233 15.13 5.37 -6.55
CA ASN A 233 16.35 5.45 -5.74
C ASN A 233 17.20 4.18 -5.89
N VAL A 234 16.56 3.01 -5.87
CA VAL A 234 17.21 1.71 -6.13
C VAL A 234 17.86 1.72 -7.51
N ALA A 235 17.15 2.14 -8.55
CA ALA A 235 17.69 2.18 -9.90
C ALA A 235 18.93 3.08 -10.00
N ALA A 236 18.84 4.31 -9.50
CA ALA A 236 19.96 5.26 -9.49
C ALA A 236 21.16 4.75 -8.68
N TRP A 237 20.91 4.12 -7.53
CA TRP A 237 21.96 3.53 -6.70
C TRP A 237 22.67 2.36 -7.38
N MET A 238 21.93 1.49 -8.07
CA MET A 238 22.51 0.36 -8.80
C MET A 238 23.37 0.81 -10.00
N GLU A 239 22.97 1.88 -10.68
CA GLU A 239 23.80 2.51 -11.72
C GLU A 239 25.09 3.07 -11.13
N ASP A 240 25.02 3.74 -9.99
CA ASP A 240 26.18 4.28 -9.28
C ASP A 240 27.15 3.19 -8.81
N LEU A 241 26.64 2.09 -8.25
CA LEU A 241 27.44 0.92 -7.86
C LEU A 241 28.18 0.32 -9.06
N THR A 242 27.48 0.16 -10.18
CA THR A 242 28.05 -0.36 -11.43
C THR A 242 29.18 0.54 -11.93
N ARG A 243 28.93 1.84 -12.01
CA ARG A 243 29.92 2.85 -12.43
C ARG A 243 31.16 2.84 -11.55
N LYS A 244 30.99 2.89 -10.21
CA LYS A 244 32.10 2.86 -9.25
C LYS A 244 32.94 1.59 -9.39
N ALA A 245 32.28 0.44 -9.58
CA ALA A 245 32.97 -0.83 -9.74
C ALA A 245 33.82 -0.88 -11.03
N GLN A 246 33.30 -0.33 -12.13
CA GLN A 246 34.03 -0.19 -13.38
C GLN A 246 35.23 0.76 -13.25
N GLU A 247 35.05 1.91 -12.59
CA GLU A 247 36.13 2.86 -12.32
C GLU A 247 37.25 2.23 -11.48
N ASP A 248 36.88 1.47 -10.45
CA ASP A 248 37.85 0.78 -9.60
C ASP A 248 38.58 -0.35 -10.33
N LEU A 249 37.91 -1.05 -11.24
CA LEU A 249 38.56 -2.01 -12.13
C LEU A 249 39.54 -1.30 -13.07
N ALA A 250 39.13 -0.20 -13.71
CA ALA A 250 40.00 0.58 -14.60
C ALA A 250 41.26 1.10 -13.88
N LYS A 251 41.14 1.57 -12.63
CA LYS A 251 42.30 1.97 -11.81
C LYS A 251 43.25 0.79 -11.54
N LYS A 252 42.72 -0.40 -11.28
CA LYS A 252 43.52 -1.61 -11.03
C LYS A 252 44.15 -2.16 -12.31
N SER A 253 43.48 -2.05 -13.45
CA SER A 253 43.94 -2.56 -14.74
C SER A 253 44.83 -1.58 -15.51
N GLY A 254 44.70 -0.27 -15.30
CA GLY A 254 45.52 0.76 -15.95
C GLY A 254 47.01 0.71 -15.59
N THR A 255 47.39 -0.08 -14.59
CA THR A 255 48.79 -0.37 -14.23
C THR A 255 49.29 -1.71 -14.80
N ALA A 256 48.41 -2.53 -15.36
CA ALA A 256 48.74 -3.84 -15.91
C ALA A 256 49.01 -3.73 -17.42
N LYS A 257 50.25 -4.01 -17.85
CA LYS A 257 50.55 -4.17 -19.28
C LYS A 257 49.88 -5.44 -19.81
N PRO A 258 49.28 -5.42 -21.01
CA PRO A 258 48.81 -6.64 -21.65
C PRO A 258 49.94 -7.66 -21.75
N LYS A 259 49.67 -8.90 -21.35
CA LYS A 259 50.55 -10.01 -21.72
C LYS A 259 50.18 -10.38 -23.16
N ILE A 260 50.95 -9.87 -24.11
CA ILE A 260 50.97 -10.31 -25.50
C ILE A 260 51.93 -11.50 -25.65
#